data_AF-A0A370WXT2-F1
#
_entry.id   AF-A0A370WXT2-F1
#
_cell.length_a   1.000
_cell.length_b   1.000
_cell.length_c   1.000
_cell.angle_alpha   90.00
_cell.angle_beta   90.00
_cell.angle_gamma   90.00
#
_symmetry.space_group_name_H-M   'P 1'
#
loop_
_entity.id
_entity.type
_entity.pdbx_description
1 polymer ?
#
loop_
_entity_poly.entity_id
_entity_poly.type
_entity_poly.pdbx_seq_one_letter_code
_entity_poly.pdbx_strand_id
1 'polypeptide(L)'
;MFEHPNFERFAFEEIPLDRDLILMAEAWMHTYEQEWLKHFRGEDADLYSGYVSYVAARSVNESWLELSWYPNIFDRFHEISVFLPKTAFVACIGSWRYDEDPHIFVRTEWITELHERPLAAFAIVDAIGVKDLLRSGRLSSDSLRQLRDRIDDIADRHAGFAFISFADSLLVKQIWSVGHVDSNIKYTYSPEALLPVVSELRNAFLKTLGVSTYAVMTQGINAYDGEASLHTSAKGNHVSLDTLGLPFAQLMSIEEAARKAIQLKMHSPSELYLDVTFFRSLRMKHAFDKKKLPTYAYQSPMTKSFKSQYVTTSIDEILSNLK
;
A
#
# COMPACT_ATOMS: atom_id res chain seq x y z
N MET A 1 -4.37 -6.94 -35.80
CA MET A 1 -3.68 -5.85 -35.09
C MET A 1 -2.39 -6.31 -34.41
N PHE A 2 -1.97 -7.59 -34.42
CA PHE A 2 -0.58 -7.92 -34.01
C PHE A 2 -0.10 -9.17 -34.76
N GLU A 3 -0.43 -9.29 -36.06
CA GLU A 3 -0.22 -10.53 -36.83
C GLU A 3 1.22 -10.69 -37.33
N HIS A 4 2.04 -9.64 -37.20
CA HIS A 4 3.41 -9.67 -37.67
C HIS A 4 4.22 -10.69 -36.86
N PRO A 5 5.06 -11.54 -37.49
CA PRO A 5 5.78 -12.63 -36.81
C PRO A 5 6.81 -12.16 -35.77
N ASN A 6 7.14 -10.87 -35.74
CA ASN A 6 7.99 -10.29 -34.70
C ASN A 6 7.20 -9.95 -33.42
N PHE A 7 5.86 -9.98 -33.44
CA PHE A 7 5.07 -9.88 -32.22
C PHE A 7 4.92 -11.25 -31.58
N GLU A 8 5.15 -11.30 -30.27
CA GLU A 8 4.82 -12.43 -29.42
C GLU A 8 3.51 -12.13 -28.70
N ARG A 9 2.59 -13.10 -28.71
CA ARG A 9 1.27 -12.95 -28.10
C ARG A 9 1.17 -13.94 -26.95
N PHE A 10 0.78 -13.43 -25.78
CA PHE A 10 0.54 -14.26 -24.61
C PHE A 10 -0.96 -14.36 -24.37
N ALA A 11 -1.47 -15.59 -24.18
CA ALA A 11 -2.79 -15.76 -23.60
C ALA A 11 -2.80 -15.23 -22.15
N PHE A 12 -3.99 -15.01 -21.58
CA PHE A 12 -4.12 -14.46 -20.22
C PHE A 12 -3.38 -15.30 -19.18
N GLU A 13 -3.51 -16.62 -19.27
CA GLU A 13 -2.87 -17.60 -18.37
C GLU A 13 -1.37 -17.76 -18.63
N GLU A 14 -0.89 -17.26 -19.77
CA GLU A 14 0.51 -17.37 -20.22
C GLU A 14 1.27 -16.05 -20.03
N ILE A 15 0.65 -15.03 -19.42
CA ILE A 15 1.32 -13.78 -19.10
C ILE A 15 2.55 -14.08 -18.23
N PRO A 16 3.76 -13.63 -18.64
CA PRO A 16 4.97 -13.92 -17.91
C PRO A 16 4.93 -13.40 -16.47
N LEU A 17 5.31 -14.26 -15.51
CA LEU A 17 5.36 -13.92 -14.09
C LEU A 17 6.76 -13.45 -13.68
N ASP A 18 6.81 -12.67 -12.59
CA ASP A 18 8.04 -12.23 -11.90
C ASP A 18 9.07 -11.51 -12.77
N ARG A 19 8.59 -10.76 -13.76
CA ARG A 19 9.38 -9.84 -14.57
C ARG A 19 8.64 -8.52 -14.79
N ASP A 20 9.36 -7.55 -15.31
CA ASP A 20 8.80 -6.26 -15.67
C ASP A 20 7.84 -6.42 -16.86
N LEU A 21 6.71 -5.74 -16.75
CA LEU A 21 5.61 -5.70 -17.71
C LEU A 21 5.08 -4.27 -17.75
N ILE A 22 4.42 -3.93 -18.86
CA ILE A 22 3.84 -2.61 -19.05
C ILE A 22 2.32 -2.74 -19.18
N LEU A 23 1.57 -2.02 -18.35
CA LEU A 23 0.12 -1.86 -18.52
C LEU A 23 -0.18 -0.66 -19.40
N MET A 24 -1.12 -0.84 -20.33
CA MET A 24 -1.54 0.21 -21.25
C MET A 24 -3.04 0.11 -21.57
N ALA A 25 -3.69 1.25 -21.79
CA ALA A 25 -5.08 1.27 -22.22
C ALA A 25 -5.24 0.76 -23.67
N GLU A 26 -6.32 0.02 -23.93
CA GLU A 26 -6.64 -0.53 -25.25
C GLU A 26 -6.78 0.56 -26.34
N ALA A 27 -7.13 1.79 -25.95
CA ALA A 27 -7.22 2.94 -26.85
C ALA A 27 -5.91 3.21 -27.61
N TRP A 28 -4.77 2.79 -27.06
CA TRP A 28 -3.45 2.97 -27.67
C TRP A 28 -2.98 1.79 -28.54
N MET A 29 -3.71 0.66 -28.56
CA MET A 29 -3.28 -0.55 -29.27
C MET A 29 -2.99 -0.31 -30.75
N HIS A 30 -3.83 0.48 -31.42
CA HIS A 30 -3.66 0.74 -32.85
C HIS A 30 -2.39 1.55 -33.13
N THR A 31 -2.18 2.64 -32.38
CA THR A 31 -0.97 3.47 -32.48
C THR A 31 0.26 2.64 -32.18
N TYR A 32 0.25 1.86 -31.09
CA TYR A 32 1.33 0.96 -30.72
C TYR A 32 1.66 -0.04 -31.84
N GLU A 33 0.67 -0.73 -32.44
CA GLU A 33 0.93 -1.63 -33.58
C GLU A 33 1.61 -0.88 -34.74
N GLN A 34 1.07 0.29 -35.11
CA GLN A 34 1.58 1.02 -36.28
C GLN A 34 3.04 1.47 -36.09
N GLU A 35 3.39 1.99 -34.92
CA GLU A 35 4.76 2.42 -34.62
C GLU A 35 5.72 1.22 -34.59
N TRP A 36 5.33 0.10 -34.00
CA TRP A 36 6.13 -1.13 -34.04
C TRP A 36 6.29 -1.71 -35.45
N LEU A 37 5.25 -1.65 -36.29
CA LEU A 37 5.35 -2.09 -37.68
C LEU A 37 6.31 -1.22 -38.49
N LYS A 38 6.35 0.10 -38.26
CA LYS A 38 7.37 0.99 -38.83
C LYS A 38 8.77 0.58 -38.38
N HIS A 39 8.93 0.38 -37.07
CA HIS A 39 10.21 -0.04 -36.49
C HIS A 39 10.71 -1.37 -37.09
N PHE A 40 9.83 -2.36 -37.27
CA PHE A 40 10.19 -3.63 -37.92
C PHE A 40 10.63 -3.47 -39.38
N ARG A 41 10.18 -2.43 -40.08
CA ARG A 41 10.64 -2.08 -41.44
C ARG A 41 11.92 -1.22 -41.45
N GLY A 42 12.44 -0.83 -40.30
CA GLY A 42 13.58 0.06 -40.18
C GLY A 42 13.25 1.53 -40.46
N GLU A 43 11.96 1.89 -40.36
CA GLU A 43 11.48 3.26 -40.47
C GLU A 43 11.58 3.98 -39.10
N ASP A 44 11.56 5.31 -39.13
CA ASP A 44 11.49 6.12 -37.91
C ASP A 44 10.12 5.90 -37.23
N ALA A 45 10.15 5.59 -35.94
CA ALA A 45 8.99 5.15 -35.17
C ALA A 45 9.03 5.75 -33.76
N ASP A 46 7.88 6.20 -33.28
CA ASP A 46 7.72 6.64 -31.90
C ASP A 46 7.22 5.49 -31.01
N LEU A 47 8.17 4.74 -30.46
CA LEU A 47 7.86 3.61 -29.57
C LEU A 47 7.35 4.04 -28.19
N TYR A 48 7.32 5.35 -27.88
CA TYR A 48 6.89 5.88 -26.59
C TYR A 48 5.49 6.51 -26.64
N SER A 49 4.66 6.07 -27.60
CA SER A 49 3.29 6.56 -27.69
C SER A 49 2.44 6.08 -26.50
N GLY A 50 1.74 6.99 -25.84
CA GLY A 50 0.71 6.70 -24.84
C GLY A 50 1.18 6.73 -23.37
N TYR A 51 0.22 6.51 -22.47
CA TYR A 51 0.46 6.48 -21.03
C TYR A 51 0.60 5.04 -20.54
N VAL A 52 1.66 4.78 -19.78
CA VAL A 52 2.05 3.45 -19.32
C VAL A 52 2.09 3.36 -17.81
N SER A 53 1.84 2.16 -17.29
CA SER A 53 2.06 1.85 -15.88
C SER A 53 2.96 0.63 -15.75
N TYR A 54 3.99 0.74 -14.91
CA TYR A 54 4.90 -0.36 -14.64
C TYR A 54 4.25 -1.37 -13.71
N VAL A 55 4.28 -2.64 -14.09
CA VAL A 55 3.80 -3.74 -13.26
C VAL A 55 4.71 -4.96 -13.33
N ALA A 56 4.52 -5.88 -12.39
CA ALA A 56 5.01 -7.24 -12.48
C ALA A 56 3.88 -8.21 -12.14
N ALA A 57 3.63 -9.21 -12.97
CA ALA A 57 2.64 -10.24 -12.67
C ALA A 57 3.19 -11.21 -11.63
N ARG A 58 2.41 -11.47 -10.58
CA ARG A 58 2.81 -12.32 -9.44
C ARG A 58 2.13 -13.66 -9.46
N SER A 59 0.87 -13.70 -9.86
CA SER A 59 0.14 -14.95 -10.04
C SER A 59 -1.05 -14.79 -10.96
N VAL A 60 -1.44 -15.89 -11.59
CA VAL A 60 -2.55 -15.93 -12.55
C VAL A 60 -3.45 -17.12 -12.26
N ASN A 61 -4.75 -16.94 -12.49
CA ASN A 61 -5.71 -18.04 -12.58
C ASN A 61 -6.72 -17.77 -13.70
N GLU A 62 -7.76 -18.60 -13.78
CA GLU A 62 -8.76 -18.52 -14.86
C GLU A 62 -9.59 -17.22 -14.87
N SER A 63 -9.61 -16.46 -13.77
CA SER A 63 -10.49 -15.29 -13.58
C SER A 63 -9.73 -13.98 -13.36
N TRP A 64 -8.50 -14.01 -12.84
CA TRP A 64 -7.75 -12.81 -12.52
C TRP A 64 -6.22 -13.01 -12.60
N LEU A 65 -5.53 -11.88 -12.71
CA LEU A 65 -4.09 -11.74 -12.66
C LEU A 65 -3.73 -10.78 -11.51
N GLU A 66 -2.91 -11.24 -10.58
CA GLU A 66 -2.36 -10.43 -9.49
C GLU A 66 -1.12 -9.71 -10.00
N LEU A 67 -1.11 -8.39 -9.84
CA LEU A 67 -0.06 -7.50 -10.30
C LEU A 67 0.53 -6.74 -9.11
N SER A 68 1.86 -6.69 -9.03
CA SER A 68 2.57 -5.62 -8.32
C SER A 68 2.56 -4.39 -9.22
N TRP A 69 1.82 -3.35 -8.85
CA TRP A 69 1.77 -2.07 -9.55
C TRP A 69 2.70 -1.06 -8.89
N TYR A 70 3.46 -0.34 -9.71
CA TYR A 70 4.44 0.64 -9.24
C TYR A 70 4.06 2.08 -9.64
N PRO A 71 3.19 2.75 -8.88
CA PRO A 71 2.72 4.10 -9.21
C PRO A 71 3.82 5.17 -9.15
N ASN A 72 4.91 4.90 -8.43
CA ASN A 72 6.07 5.79 -8.38
C ASN A 72 7.33 4.93 -8.19
N ILE A 73 8.22 5.01 -9.18
CA ILE A 73 9.57 4.43 -9.16
C ILE A 73 10.66 5.49 -9.29
N PHE A 74 10.28 6.75 -9.50
CA PHE A 74 11.20 7.84 -9.80
C PHE A 74 11.88 8.39 -8.55
N ASP A 75 11.11 8.62 -7.48
CA ASP A 75 11.63 9.23 -6.25
C ASP A 75 11.55 8.32 -5.01
N ARG A 76 10.81 7.22 -5.11
CA ARG A 76 10.68 6.16 -4.11
C ARG A 76 10.31 4.86 -4.82
N PHE A 77 10.50 3.73 -4.15
CA PHE A 77 10.02 2.43 -4.64
C PHE A 77 8.64 2.15 -4.04
N HIS A 78 7.58 2.61 -4.72
CA HIS A 78 6.20 2.43 -4.27
C HIS A 78 5.58 1.24 -5.00
N GLU A 79 5.17 0.23 -4.24
CA GLU A 79 4.53 -0.98 -4.76
C GLU A 79 3.15 -1.17 -4.10
N ILE A 80 2.14 -1.54 -4.90
CA ILE A 80 0.80 -1.92 -4.44
C ILE A 80 0.37 -3.20 -5.16
N SER A 81 -0.26 -4.14 -4.45
CA SER A 81 -0.90 -5.30 -5.07
C SER A 81 -2.28 -4.92 -5.64
N VAL A 82 -2.51 -5.23 -6.91
CA VAL A 82 -3.77 -4.98 -7.62
C VAL A 82 -4.19 -6.23 -8.41
N PHE A 83 -5.49 -6.37 -8.68
CA PHE A 83 -6.03 -7.52 -9.40
C PHE A 83 -6.64 -7.07 -10.73
N LEU A 84 -6.09 -7.57 -11.83
CA LEU A 84 -6.64 -7.40 -13.17
C LEU A 84 -7.62 -8.55 -13.44
N PRO A 85 -8.95 -8.29 -13.52
CA PRO A 85 -9.89 -9.33 -13.90
C PRO A 85 -9.73 -9.68 -15.38
N LYS A 86 -9.92 -10.96 -15.73
CA LYS A 86 -9.85 -11.44 -17.12
C LYS A 86 -10.81 -10.71 -18.05
N THR A 87 -11.92 -10.20 -17.52
CA THR A 87 -12.89 -9.39 -18.30
C THR A 87 -12.34 -8.03 -18.73
N ALA A 88 -11.37 -7.47 -18.01
CA ALA A 88 -10.71 -6.21 -18.37
C ALA A 88 -9.43 -6.41 -19.20
N PHE A 89 -8.95 -7.65 -19.33
CA PHE A 89 -7.83 -7.99 -20.20
C PHE A 89 -8.24 -7.96 -21.66
N VAL A 90 -7.38 -7.39 -22.51
CA VAL A 90 -7.62 -7.28 -23.97
C VAL A 90 -6.57 -8.06 -24.74
N ALA A 91 -5.28 -7.82 -24.49
CA ALA A 91 -4.18 -8.55 -25.11
C ALA A 91 -2.89 -8.43 -24.27
N CYS A 92 -1.95 -9.34 -24.45
CA CYS A 92 -0.58 -9.19 -23.96
C CYS A 92 0.39 -9.43 -25.12
N ILE A 93 1.21 -8.44 -25.44
CA ILE A 93 2.07 -8.42 -26.62
C ILE A 93 3.50 -8.06 -26.22
N GLY A 94 4.47 -8.86 -26.63
CA GLY A 94 5.89 -8.55 -26.48
C GLY A 94 6.64 -8.72 -27.79
N SER A 95 7.96 -8.54 -27.74
CA SER A 95 8.84 -8.89 -28.86
C SER A 95 10.23 -9.30 -28.38
N TRP A 96 10.46 -10.61 -28.22
CA TRP A 96 11.77 -11.14 -27.81
C TRP A 96 12.92 -10.71 -28.73
N ARG A 97 12.64 -10.50 -30.02
CA ARG A 97 13.66 -10.15 -31.02
C ARG A 97 14.18 -8.73 -30.84
N TYR A 98 13.39 -7.86 -30.22
CA TYR A 98 13.69 -6.45 -30.01
C TYR A 98 13.84 -6.10 -28.52
N ASP A 99 13.91 -7.12 -27.65
CA ASP A 99 13.98 -6.96 -26.19
C ASP A 99 12.85 -6.09 -25.63
N GLU A 100 11.66 -6.18 -26.24
CA GLU A 100 10.50 -5.41 -25.81
C GLU A 100 9.78 -6.12 -24.67
N ASP A 101 9.63 -5.41 -23.55
CA ASP A 101 8.89 -5.93 -22.41
C ASP A 101 7.42 -6.15 -22.76
N PRO A 102 6.79 -7.25 -22.30
CA PRO A 102 5.41 -7.53 -22.64
C PRO A 102 4.46 -6.42 -22.14
N HIS A 103 3.67 -5.89 -23.08
CA HIS A 103 2.62 -4.92 -22.88
C HIS A 103 1.27 -5.61 -22.69
N ILE A 104 0.69 -5.49 -21.50
CA ILE A 104 -0.68 -5.89 -21.20
C ILE A 104 -1.62 -4.73 -21.54
N PHE A 105 -2.38 -4.90 -22.61
CA PHE A 105 -3.48 -4.04 -22.96
C PHE A 105 -4.73 -4.40 -22.18
N VAL A 106 -5.32 -3.39 -21.56
CA VAL A 106 -6.52 -3.51 -20.71
C VAL A 106 -7.57 -2.50 -21.13
N ARG A 107 -8.82 -2.75 -20.74
CA ARG A 107 -9.92 -1.79 -20.96
C ARG A 107 -9.57 -0.42 -20.38
N THR A 108 -9.86 0.62 -21.16
CA THR A 108 -9.53 2.01 -20.78
C THR A 108 -10.17 2.41 -19.45
N GLU A 109 -11.40 1.97 -19.22
CA GLU A 109 -12.16 2.21 -17.98
C GLU A 109 -11.42 1.67 -16.76
N TRP A 110 -10.94 0.42 -16.83
CA TRP A 110 -10.29 -0.24 -15.70
C TRP A 110 -8.98 0.42 -15.29
N ILE A 111 -8.13 0.79 -16.26
CA ILE A 111 -6.85 1.46 -15.95
C ILE A 111 -7.06 2.90 -15.49
N THR A 112 -8.10 3.58 -15.97
CA THR A 112 -8.49 4.91 -15.47
C THR A 112 -8.92 4.82 -14.01
N GLU A 113 -9.85 3.90 -13.69
CA GLU A 113 -10.26 3.63 -12.32
C GLU A 113 -9.08 3.28 -11.40
N LEU A 114 -8.11 2.49 -11.87
CA LEU A 114 -6.91 2.15 -11.11
C LEU A 114 -6.13 3.40 -10.65
N HIS A 115 -5.99 4.41 -11.51
CA HIS A 115 -5.22 5.63 -11.21
C HIS A 115 -6.03 6.66 -10.42
N GLU A 116 -7.35 6.69 -10.60
CA GLU A 116 -8.24 7.64 -9.93
C GLU A 116 -8.75 7.15 -8.57
N ARG A 117 -8.67 5.84 -8.30
CA ARG A 117 -9.15 5.26 -7.05
C ARG A 117 -8.41 5.82 -5.83
N PRO A 118 -9.13 6.18 -4.75
CA PRO A 118 -8.49 6.55 -3.49
C PRO A 118 -7.77 5.35 -2.87
N LEU A 119 -6.57 5.61 -2.40
CA LEU A 119 -5.72 4.64 -1.71
C LEU A 119 -5.54 5.10 -0.26
N ALA A 120 -5.12 4.19 0.61
CA ALA A 120 -4.96 4.54 2.01
C ALA A 120 -3.72 3.91 2.64
N ALA A 121 -3.12 4.65 3.56
CA ALA A 121 -2.10 4.18 4.48
C ALA A 121 -2.70 4.12 5.88
N PHE A 122 -2.39 3.05 6.61
CA PHE A 122 -2.96 2.78 7.92
C PHE A 122 -1.87 2.52 8.95
N ALA A 123 -2.13 2.95 10.18
CA ALA A 123 -1.42 2.52 11.35
C ALA A 123 -2.41 2.09 12.43
N ILE A 124 -2.17 0.95 13.08
CA ILE A 124 -2.80 0.65 14.38
C ILE A 124 -1.74 0.81 15.46
N VAL A 125 -2.07 1.58 16.50
CA VAL A 125 -1.26 1.78 17.71
C VAL A 125 -1.97 1.08 18.85
N ASP A 126 -1.34 0.12 19.49
CA ASP A 126 -1.93 -0.66 20.58
C ASP A 126 -1.06 -0.54 21.85
N ALA A 127 -1.74 -0.35 22.99
CA ALA A 127 -1.11 -0.16 24.29
C ALA A 127 -0.79 -1.49 24.97
N ILE A 128 0.44 -1.59 25.49
CA ILE A 128 0.94 -2.81 26.12
C ILE A 128 0.60 -2.78 27.61
N GLY A 129 0.02 -3.89 28.11
CA GLY A 129 -0.17 -4.08 29.56
C GLY A 129 -1.40 -3.38 30.15
N VAL A 130 -2.33 -2.89 29.33
CA VAL A 130 -3.56 -2.23 29.82
C VAL A 130 -4.41 -3.16 30.70
N LYS A 131 -4.44 -4.46 30.38
CA LYS A 131 -5.14 -5.47 31.21
C LYS A 131 -4.64 -5.50 32.65
N ASP A 132 -3.34 -5.32 32.87
CA ASP A 132 -2.76 -5.33 34.22
C ASP A 132 -3.03 -4.02 34.96
N LEU A 133 -3.10 -2.89 34.25
CA LEU A 133 -3.55 -1.62 34.82
C LEU A 133 -5.02 -1.66 35.27
N LEU A 134 -5.89 -2.27 34.45
CA LEU A 134 -7.29 -2.47 34.80
C LEU A 134 -7.43 -3.37 36.03
N ARG A 135 -6.70 -4.50 36.07
CA ARG A 135 -6.71 -5.42 37.22
C ARG A 135 -6.18 -4.81 38.51
N SER A 136 -5.17 -3.93 38.41
CA SER A 136 -4.57 -3.26 39.56
C SER A 136 -5.32 -2.01 40.03
N GLY A 137 -6.41 -1.63 39.35
CA GLY A 137 -7.21 -0.45 39.70
C GLY A 137 -6.46 0.89 39.53
N ARG A 138 -5.33 0.89 38.81
CA ARG A 138 -4.48 2.08 38.61
C ARG A 138 -4.98 3.00 37.50
N LEU A 139 -6.02 2.57 36.78
CA LEU A 139 -6.56 3.26 35.63
C LEU A 139 -7.75 4.13 36.09
N SER A 140 -7.51 5.44 36.21
CA SER A 140 -8.53 6.40 36.68
C SER A 140 -9.35 6.96 35.51
N SER A 141 -10.59 7.38 35.80
CA SER A 141 -11.42 8.09 34.81
C SER A 141 -10.79 9.41 34.35
N ASP A 142 -9.99 10.06 35.20
CA ASP A 142 -9.31 11.30 34.86
C ASP A 142 -8.13 11.05 33.91
N SER A 143 -7.36 9.98 34.13
CA SER A 143 -6.28 9.57 33.23
C SER A 143 -6.81 9.21 31.84
N LEU A 144 -7.98 8.55 31.75
CA LEU A 144 -8.64 8.26 30.48
C LEU A 144 -9.12 9.52 29.76
N ARG A 145 -9.72 10.46 30.49
CA ARG A 145 -10.13 11.76 29.93
C ARG A 145 -8.92 12.55 29.41
N GLN A 146 -7.83 12.61 30.19
CA GLN A 146 -6.59 13.26 29.76
C GLN A 146 -5.97 12.61 28.52
N LEU A 147 -6.03 11.28 28.41
CA LEU A 147 -5.52 10.58 27.23
C LEU A 147 -6.35 10.93 26.00
N ARG A 148 -7.68 10.91 26.11
CA ARG A 148 -8.59 11.31 25.04
C ARG A 148 -8.32 12.75 24.60
N ASP A 149 -8.29 13.70 25.53
CA ASP A 149 -8.10 15.11 25.20
C ASP A 149 -6.74 15.35 24.50
N ARG A 150 -5.69 14.58 24.87
CA ARG A 150 -4.40 14.60 24.16
C ARG A 150 -4.46 13.99 22.77
N ILE A 151 -5.25 12.94 22.57
CA ILE A 151 -5.47 12.35 21.24
C ILE A 151 -6.22 13.35 20.35
N ASP A 152 -7.22 14.05 20.90
CA ASP A 152 -7.94 15.12 20.20
C ASP A 152 -6.98 16.24 19.78
N ASP A 153 -6.10 16.70 20.69
CA ASP A 153 -5.05 17.69 20.38
C ASP A 153 -4.04 17.23 19.29
N ILE A 154 -3.80 15.92 19.19
CA ILE A 154 -2.98 15.33 18.11
C ILE A 154 -3.79 15.36 16.81
N ALA A 155 -5.03 14.89 16.82
CA ALA A 155 -5.90 14.86 15.65
C ALA A 155 -6.11 16.24 15.03
N ASP A 156 -6.34 17.26 15.85
CA ASP A 156 -6.55 18.65 15.41
C ASP A 156 -5.32 19.22 14.68
N ARG A 157 -4.10 18.81 15.07
CA ARG A 157 -2.85 19.23 14.40
C ARG A 157 -2.57 18.46 13.11
N HIS A 158 -3.26 17.35 12.89
CA HIS A 158 -3.02 16.39 11.82
C HIS A 158 -4.29 16.15 10.98
N ALA A 159 -4.88 17.24 10.48
CA ALA A 159 -6.17 17.22 9.76
C ALA A 159 -6.24 16.32 8.50
N GLY A 160 -5.09 15.91 7.95
CA GLY A 160 -5.01 14.95 6.85
C GLY A 160 -5.21 13.49 7.26
N PHE A 161 -5.43 13.22 8.55
CA PHE A 161 -5.58 11.89 9.10
C PHE A 161 -6.93 11.72 9.80
N ALA A 162 -7.49 10.52 9.66
CA ALA A 162 -8.60 10.07 10.47
C ALA A 162 -8.09 9.25 11.66
N PHE A 163 -8.67 9.49 12.84
CA PHE A 163 -8.35 8.78 14.07
C PHE A 163 -9.60 8.05 14.56
N ILE A 164 -9.46 6.77 14.91
CA ILE A 164 -10.51 6.01 15.59
C ILE A 164 -9.92 5.25 16.76
N SER A 165 -10.45 5.52 17.95
CA SER A 165 -10.10 4.78 19.17
C SER A 165 -10.99 3.55 19.35
N PHE A 166 -10.37 2.41 19.65
CA PHE A 166 -10.99 1.14 19.98
C PHE A 166 -10.39 0.61 21.28
N ALA A 167 -11.06 0.85 22.42
CA ALA A 167 -10.56 0.44 23.74
C ALA A 167 -9.11 0.92 23.99
N ASP A 168 -8.12 0.01 24.00
CA ASP A 168 -6.68 0.26 24.18
C ASP A 168 -5.88 0.46 22.87
N SER A 169 -6.56 0.42 21.72
CA SER A 169 -5.97 0.61 20.39
C SER A 169 -6.49 1.87 19.69
N LEU A 170 -5.66 2.45 18.83
CA LEU A 170 -6.06 3.51 17.90
C LEU A 170 -5.73 3.12 16.47
N LEU A 171 -6.68 3.31 15.57
CA LEU A 171 -6.44 3.29 14.13
C LEU A 171 -6.23 4.72 13.64
N VAL A 172 -5.19 4.91 12.84
CA VAL A 172 -4.89 6.14 12.09
C VAL A 172 -4.94 5.81 10.60
N LYS A 173 -5.70 6.59 9.83
CA LYS A 173 -5.86 6.42 8.38
C LYS A 173 -5.47 7.71 7.66
N GLN A 174 -4.69 7.58 6.60
CA GLN A 174 -4.40 8.65 5.65
C GLN A 174 -4.89 8.24 4.27
N ILE A 175 -5.67 9.09 3.60
CA ILE A 175 -6.03 8.90 2.18
C ILE A 175 -4.97 9.55 1.31
N TRP A 176 -4.67 8.92 0.17
CA TRP A 176 -3.78 9.44 -0.84
C TRP A 176 -4.22 8.97 -2.24
N SER A 177 -3.64 9.58 -3.27
CA SER A 177 -4.01 9.42 -4.67
C SER A 177 -2.78 9.29 -5.56
N VAL A 178 -2.95 8.71 -6.75
CA VAL A 178 -1.90 8.60 -7.79
C VAL A 178 -2.15 9.59 -8.93
N GLY A 179 -3.30 9.47 -9.60
CA GLY A 179 -3.61 10.23 -10.81
C GLY A 179 -2.84 9.75 -12.05
N HIS A 180 -3.13 10.32 -13.20
CA HIS A 180 -2.43 10.05 -14.46
C HIS A 180 -2.28 11.35 -15.27
N VAL A 181 -1.55 11.30 -16.39
CA VAL A 181 -1.16 12.50 -17.15
C VAL A 181 -2.35 13.36 -17.59
N ASP A 182 -3.49 12.73 -17.86
CA ASP A 182 -4.71 13.39 -18.32
C ASP A 182 -5.72 13.68 -17.18
N SER A 183 -5.41 13.32 -15.93
CA SER A 183 -6.31 13.60 -14.81
C SER A 183 -5.87 14.83 -14.00
N ASN A 184 -6.84 15.49 -13.38
CA ASN A 184 -6.58 16.59 -12.45
C ASN A 184 -6.10 16.11 -11.07
N ILE A 185 -6.00 14.79 -10.87
CA ILE A 185 -5.61 14.17 -9.62
C ILE A 185 -4.09 14.10 -9.57
N LYS A 186 -3.50 14.55 -8.46
CA LYS A 186 -2.06 14.51 -8.25
C LYS A 186 -1.65 13.32 -7.39
N TYR A 187 -0.41 12.91 -7.54
CA TYR A 187 0.21 11.96 -6.63
C TYR A 187 0.46 12.60 -5.26
N THR A 188 -0.15 12.08 -4.20
CA THR A 188 -0.12 12.67 -2.84
C THR A 188 0.45 11.75 -1.76
N TYR A 189 0.99 10.59 -2.14
CA TYR A 189 1.49 9.61 -1.18
C TYR A 189 2.70 10.12 -0.39
N SER A 190 2.50 10.27 0.93
CA SER A 190 3.53 10.69 1.89
C SER A 190 3.42 9.89 3.19
N PRO A 191 3.72 8.57 3.16
CA PRO A 191 3.58 7.66 4.30
C PRO A 191 4.45 8.07 5.50
N GLU A 192 5.51 8.85 5.26
CA GLU A 192 6.39 9.35 6.32
C GLU A 192 5.66 10.17 7.37
N ALA A 193 4.58 10.85 6.98
CA ALA A 193 3.78 11.70 7.86
C ALA A 193 3.05 10.89 8.95
N LEU A 194 2.85 9.58 8.78
CA LEU A 194 2.30 8.69 9.82
C LEU A 194 3.26 8.47 10.99
N LEU A 195 4.58 8.50 10.75
CA LEU A 195 5.58 8.15 11.77
C LEU A 195 5.63 9.17 12.92
N PRO A 196 5.65 10.50 12.69
CA PRO A 196 5.50 11.48 13.74
C PRO A 196 4.19 11.32 14.53
N VAL A 197 3.06 11.08 13.85
CA VAL A 197 1.76 10.87 14.50
C VAL A 197 1.82 9.68 15.47
N VAL A 198 2.36 8.55 15.03
CA VAL A 198 2.51 7.36 15.89
C VAL A 198 3.46 7.61 17.06
N SER A 199 4.53 8.39 16.86
CA SER A 199 5.43 8.80 17.94
C SER A 199 4.74 9.69 18.97
N GLU A 200 3.91 10.64 18.53
CA GLU A 200 3.10 11.50 19.40
C GLU A 200 2.07 10.69 20.20
N LEU A 201 1.39 9.74 19.55
CA LEU A 201 0.46 8.82 20.22
C LEU A 201 1.18 7.97 21.27
N ARG A 202 2.32 7.34 20.94
CA ARG A 202 3.16 6.62 21.91
C ARG A 202 3.46 7.48 23.14
N ASN A 203 3.87 8.73 22.92
CA ASN A 203 4.17 9.66 23.99
C ASN A 203 2.94 10.05 24.81
N ALA A 204 1.76 10.14 24.20
CA ALA A 204 0.50 10.40 24.90
C ALA A 204 0.15 9.25 25.85
N PHE A 205 0.22 8.00 25.39
CA PHE A 205 0.01 6.81 26.22
C PHE A 205 1.03 6.72 27.36
N LEU A 206 2.32 6.87 27.05
CA LEU A 206 3.39 6.76 28.04
C LEU A 206 3.26 7.83 29.13
N LYS A 207 3.05 9.09 28.77
CA LYS A 207 2.98 10.20 29.74
C LYS A 207 1.71 10.16 30.59
N THR A 208 0.61 9.60 30.08
CA THR A 208 -0.69 9.66 30.75
C THR A 208 -1.00 8.40 31.54
N LEU A 209 -0.70 7.23 30.96
CA LEU A 209 -1.00 5.92 31.56
C LEU A 209 0.25 5.18 32.04
N GLY A 210 1.46 5.64 31.69
CA GLY A 210 2.70 4.94 32.02
C GLY A 210 2.91 3.65 31.22
N VAL A 211 2.21 3.50 30.08
CA VAL A 211 2.28 2.30 29.23
C VAL A 211 3.04 2.57 27.95
N SER A 212 3.82 1.60 27.52
CA SER A 212 4.39 1.57 26.19
C SER A 212 3.34 1.18 25.16
N THR A 213 3.58 1.53 23.90
CA THR A 213 2.76 1.11 22.77
C THR A 213 3.63 0.44 21.72
N TYR A 214 3.01 -0.32 20.82
CA TYR A 214 3.60 -0.68 19.55
C TYR A 214 2.68 -0.24 18.42
N ALA A 215 3.19 -0.19 17.20
CA ALA A 215 2.38 0.11 16.03
C ALA A 215 2.63 -0.85 14.88
N VAL A 216 1.56 -1.16 14.15
CA VAL A 216 1.60 -1.90 12.89
C VAL A 216 1.19 -0.96 11.78
N MET A 217 1.92 -0.92 10.66
CA MET A 217 1.61 -0.04 9.53
C MET A 217 1.59 -0.78 8.20
N THR A 218 0.66 -0.38 7.34
CA THR A 218 0.54 -0.89 5.98
C THR A 218 -0.12 0.14 5.06
N GLN A 219 -0.22 -0.18 3.77
CA GLN A 219 -0.93 0.60 2.78
C GLN A 219 -1.69 -0.31 1.82
N GLY A 220 -2.61 0.26 1.06
CA GLY A 220 -3.20 -0.40 -0.08
C GLY A 220 -4.48 0.27 -0.56
N ILE A 221 -5.28 -0.51 -1.27
CA ILE A 221 -6.52 -0.05 -1.90
C ILE A 221 -7.57 0.28 -0.84
N ASN A 222 -8.18 1.47 -0.96
CA ASN A 222 -9.42 1.77 -0.25
C ASN A 222 -10.61 1.39 -1.14
N ALA A 223 -11.54 0.56 -0.65
CA ALA A 223 -12.64 0.04 -1.45
C ALA A 223 -13.84 1.00 -1.56
N TYR A 224 -13.86 2.10 -0.81
CA TYR A 224 -14.89 3.12 -0.94
C TYR A 224 -14.44 4.22 -1.89
N ASP A 225 -15.32 4.59 -2.82
CA ASP A 225 -15.11 5.64 -3.82
C ASP A 225 -15.44 7.04 -3.27
N GLY A 226 -14.95 7.36 -2.06
CA GLY A 226 -15.22 8.62 -1.38
C GLY A 226 -13.96 9.40 -1.01
N GLU A 227 -14.01 10.73 -1.14
CA GLU A 227 -12.96 11.63 -0.67
C GLU A 227 -12.90 11.73 0.86
N ALA A 228 -13.99 11.39 1.55
CA ALA A 228 -14.08 11.47 3.00
C ALA A 228 -13.28 10.34 3.67
N SER A 229 -12.43 10.70 4.63
CA SER A 229 -11.69 9.75 5.45
C SER A 229 -12.57 9.02 6.46
N LEU A 230 -13.71 9.62 6.81
CA LEU A 230 -14.71 9.15 7.76
C LEU A 230 -16.12 9.56 7.29
N HIS A 231 -17.09 8.69 7.50
CA HIS A 231 -18.50 9.03 7.44
C HIS A 231 -19.11 8.97 8.83
N THR A 232 -19.77 10.05 9.23
CA THR A 232 -20.56 10.10 10.45
C THR A 232 -22.03 10.20 10.07
N SER A 233 -22.87 9.31 10.61
CA SER A 233 -24.31 9.36 10.37
C SER A 233 -24.89 10.69 10.86
N ALA A 234 -26.05 11.09 10.31
CA ALA A 234 -26.68 12.36 10.67
C ALA A 234 -26.96 12.53 12.18
N LYS A 235 -27.07 11.43 12.94
CA LYS A 235 -27.29 11.45 14.40
C LYS A 235 -26.00 11.29 15.20
N GLY A 236 -24.83 11.18 14.56
CA GLY A 236 -23.52 11.05 15.21
C GLY A 236 -23.26 9.70 15.87
N ASN A 237 -24.17 8.74 15.76
CA ASN A 237 -24.10 7.45 16.49
C ASN A 237 -23.52 6.30 15.64
N HIS A 238 -23.12 6.57 14.40
CA HIS A 238 -22.40 5.64 13.55
C HIS A 238 -21.25 6.40 12.89
N VAL A 239 -20.03 5.93 13.13
CA VAL A 239 -18.81 6.41 12.48
C VAL A 239 -18.26 5.26 11.65
N SER A 240 -18.24 5.44 10.34
CA SER A 240 -17.67 4.52 9.37
C SER A 240 -16.33 5.07 8.91
N LEU A 241 -15.33 4.19 8.79
CA LEU A 241 -14.04 4.53 8.19
C LEU A 241 -14.12 4.74 6.68
N ASP A 242 -15.29 4.50 6.07
CA ASP A 242 -15.48 4.35 4.63
C ASP A 242 -14.28 3.59 4.05
N THR A 243 -14.05 2.45 4.68
CA THR A 243 -12.96 1.53 4.43
C THR A 243 -13.52 0.13 4.63
N LEU A 244 -13.91 -0.52 3.55
CA LEU A 244 -14.03 -1.98 3.48
C LEU A 244 -12.68 -2.47 2.99
N GLY A 245 -11.69 -2.47 3.87
CA GLY A 245 -10.30 -2.42 3.43
C GLY A 245 -9.52 -3.68 3.76
N LEU A 246 -9.02 -4.33 2.72
CA LEU A 246 -7.91 -5.28 2.74
C LEU A 246 -6.72 -4.80 3.59
N PRO A 247 -6.35 -3.50 3.59
CA PRO A 247 -5.31 -3.00 4.47
C PRO A 247 -5.60 -3.19 5.97
N PHE A 248 -6.87 -3.08 6.41
CA PHE A 248 -7.22 -3.33 7.80
C PHE A 248 -7.06 -4.81 8.17
N ALA A 249 -7.51 -5.72 7.30
CA ALA A 249 -7.29 -7.15 7.50
C ALA A 249 -5.78 -7.50 7.50
N GLN A 250 -5.00 -6.83 6.66
CA GLN A 250 -3.55 -6.99 6.60
C GLN A 250 -2.84 -6.50 7.86
N LEU A 251 -3.29 -5.39 8.48
CA LEU A 251 -2.80 -4.97 9.80
C LEU A 251 -2.97 -6.08 10.84
N MET A 252 -4.17 -6.66 10.91
CA MET A 252 -4.47 -7.75 11.85
C MET A 252 -3.62 -8.99 11.56
N SER A 253 -3.40 -9.34 10.28
CA SER A 253 -2.54 -10.47 9.90
C SER A 253 -1.06 -10.26 10.29
N ILE A 254 -0.54 -9.04 10.15
CA ILE A 254 0.82 -8.71 10.59
C ILE A 254 0.91 -8.79 12.12
N GLU A 255 -0.07 -8.21 12.83
CA GLU A 255 -0.13 -8.24 14.30
C GLU A 255 -0.16 -9.68 14.84
N GLU A 256 -1.04 -10.53 14.29
CA GLU A 256 -1.15 -11.93 14.67
C GLU A 256 0.17 -12.69 14.41
N ALA A 257 0.77 -12.47 13.24
CA ALA A 257 2.04 -13.09 12.89
C ALA A 257 3.18 -12.65 13.83
N ALA A 258 3.25 -11.36 14.18
CA ALA A 258 4.22 -10.83 15.13
C ALA A 258 4.03 -11.42 16.54
N ARG A 259 2.79 -11.47 17.05
CA ARG A 259 2.50 -12.09 18.36
C ARG A 259 2.94 -13.55 18.39
N LYS A 260 2.65 -14.31 17.33
CA LYS A 260 3.06 -15.71 17.20
C LYS A 260 4.58 -15.86 17.11
N ALA A 261 5.25 -15.03 16.32
CA ALA A 261 6.70 -15.05 16.17
C ALA A 261 7.42 -14.72 17.50
N ILE A 262 6.89 -13.79 18.30
CA ILE A 262 7.38 -13.49 19.65
C ILE A 262 7.23 -14.70 20.58
N GLN A 263 6.05 -15.35 20.58
CA GLN A 263 5.82 -16.56 21.39
C GLN A 263 6.78 -17.70 21.01
N LEU A 264 7.07 -17.84 19.72
CA LEU A 264 8.01 -18.81 19.17
C LEU A 264 9.48 -18.37 19.28
N LYS A 265 9.75 -17.20 19.88
CA LYS A 265 11.10 -16.62 20.05
C LYS A 265 11.86 -16.43 18.73
N MET A 266 11.14 -16.19 17.63
CA MET A 266 11.75 -15.87 16.32
C MET A 266 12.32 -14.45 16.29
N HIS A 267 11.73 -13.53 17.06
CA HIS A 267 12.26 -12.21 17.35
C HIS A 267 11.71 -11.68 18.68
N SER A 268 12.37 -10.68 19.24
CA SER A 268 11.89 -9.95 20.42
C SER A 268 10.75 -8.99 20.05
N PRO A 269 9.89 -8.59 21.00
CA PRO A 269 8.94 -7.50 20.78
C PRO A 269 9.64 -6.24 20.28
N SER A 270 8.99 -5.53 19.37
CA SER A 270 9.46 -4.30 18.74
C SER A 270 8.40 -3.19 18.82
N GLU A 271 8.82 -1.94 18.62
CA GLU A 271 7.90 -0.79 18.64
C GLU A 271 7.14 -0.64 17.31
N LEU A 272 7.76 -1.01 16.19
CA LEU A 272 7.18 -0.93 14.86
C LEU A 272 7.19 -2.28 14.16
N TYR A 273 6.07 -2.58 13.51
CA TYR A 273 5.88 -3.69 12.58
C TYR A 273 5.35 -3.12 11.26
N LEU A 274 6.21 -3.00 10.26
CA LEU A 274 5.89 -2.33 9.00
C LEU A 274 5.74 -3.37 7.90
N ASP A 275 4.67 -3.33 7.11
CA ASP A 275 4.63 -4.09 5.86
C ASP A 275 5.86 -3.74 4.99
N VAL A 276 6.47 -4.74 4.35
CA VAL A 276 7.70 -4.54 3.57
C VAL A 276 7.49 -3.56 2.41
N THR A 277 6.33 -3.57 1.75
CA THR A 277 6.05 -2.64 0.65
C THR A 277 5.90 -1.21 1.18
N PHE A 278 5.22 -1.03 2.32
CA PHE A 278 5.14 0.24 3.02
C PHE A 278 6.55 0.75 3.40
N PHE A 279 7.36 -0.08 4.05
CA PHE A 279 8.72 0.28 4.47
C PHE A 279 9.64 0.62 3.29
N ARG A 280 9.58 -0.15 2.20
CA ARG A 280 10.37 0.11 0.98
C ARG A 280 9.99 1.43 0.32
N SER A 281 8.74 1.86 0.47
CA SER A 281 8.26 3.14 -0.06
C SER A 281 8.72 4.38 0.73
N LEU A 282 9.23 4.22 1.96
CA LEU A 282 9.71 5.35 2.77
C LEU A 282 10.95 6.04 2.15
N ARG A 283 10.99 7.36 2.14
CA ARG A 283 12.17 8.13 1.72
C ARG A 283 13.18 8.21 2.86
N MET A 284 14.15 7.32 2.82
CA MET A 284 15.25 7.28 3.79
C MET A 284 16.48 8.04 3.27
N LYS A 285 17.35 8.45 4.19
CA LYS A 285 18.70 8.94 3.87
C LYS A 285 19.47 7.88 3.08
N HIS A 286 20.27 8.31 2.11
CA HIS A 286 21.02 7.42 1.22
C HIS A 286 21.91 6.41 1.97
N ALA A 287 22.48 6.79 3.12
CA ALA A 287 23.33 5.92 3.93
C ALA A 287 22.57 4.82 4.68
N PHE A 288 21.24 4.90 4.76
CA PHE A 288 20.43 3.93 5.49
C PHE A 288 20.16 2.69 4.64
N ASP A 289 20.76 1.56 5.03
CA ASP A 289 20.61 0.30 4.32
C ASP A 289 19.36 -0.46 4.79
N LYS A 290 18.26 -0.29 4.05
CA LYS A 290 16.98 -0.96 4.28
C LYS A 290 17.08 -2.49 4.32
N LYS A 291 18.08 -3.11 3.68
CA LYS A 291 18.22 -4.56 3.58
C LYS A 291 18.75 -5.20 4.87
N LYS A 292 19.30 -4.40 5.79
CA LYS A 292 19.84 -4.88 7.06
C LYS A 292 18.78 -5.13 8.13
N LEU A 293 17.60 -4.53 8.00
CA LEU A 293 16.54 -4.74 8.96
C LEU A 293 15.94 -6.15 8.81
N PRO A 294 15.64 -6.84 9.92
CA PRO A 294 15.08 -8.17 9.88
C PRO A 294 13.65 -8.14 9.32
N THR A 295 13.33 -9.14 8.50
CA THR A 295 12.00 -9.34 7.91
C THR A 295 11.43 -10.69 8.33
N TYR A 296 10.13 -10.74 8.58
CA TYR A 296 9.42 -11.95 8.97
C TYR A 296 8.18 -12.13 8.12
N ALA A 297 7.81 -13.38 7.83
CA ALA A 297 6.68 -13.68 6.97
C ALA A 297 5.34 -13.56 7.72
N TYR A 298 4.30 -13.18 7.01
CA TYR A 298 2.90 -13.29 7.44
C TYR A 298 2.03 -13.71 6.25
N GLN A 299 0.83 -14.22 6.54
CA GLN A 299 -0.14 -14.57 5.49
C GLN A 299 -0.99 -13.34 5.18
N SER A 300 -0.81 -12.76 4.00
CA SER A 300 -1.69 -11.69 3.55
C SER A 300 -3.08 -12.25 3.20
N PRO A 301 -4.17 -11.52 3.54
CA PRO A 301 -5.54 -11.91 3.22
C PRO A 301 -5.82 -12.06 1.71
N MET A 302 -5.04 -11.39 0.86
CA MET A 302 -5.29 -11.29 -0.59
C MET A 302 -4.31 -12.06 -1.45
N THR A 303 -3.06 -12.15 -1.01
CA THR A 303 -1.99 -12.73 -1.82
C THR A 303 -1.77 -14.16 -1.36
N LYS A 304 -2.29 -15.13 -2.10
CA LYS A 304 -2.08 -16.57 -1.83
C LYS A 304 -0.70 -17.04 -2.29
N SER A 305 -0.09 -16.29 -3.21
CA SER A 305 1.02 -16.74 -4.04
C SER A 305 2.39 -16.36 -3.48
N PHE A 306 2.45 -15.28 -2.69
CA PHE A 306 3.70 -14.80 -2.08
C PHE A 306 3.62 -14.72 -0.56
N LYS A 307 4.73 -15.07 0.10
CA LYS A 307 4.90 -14.81 1.54
C LYS A 307 5.12 -13.32 1.72
N SER A 308 4.06 -12.60 2.04
CA SER A 308 4.15 -11.21 2.48
C SER A 308 5.06 -11.13 3.72
N GLN A 309 5.74 -10.01 3.88
CA GLN A 309 6.72 -9.83 4.94
C GLN A 309 6.49 -8.52 5.69
N TYR A 310 6.82 -8.52 6.98
CA TYR A 310 6.90 -7.31 7.79
C TYR A 310 8.32 -7.11 8.34
N VAL A 311 8.66 -5.86 8.61
CA VAL A 311 9.93 -5.40 9.19
C VAL A 311 9.71 -5.06 10.66
N THR A 312 10.66 -5.40 11.52
CA THR A 312 10.65 -4.97 12.94
C THR A 312 11.75 -3.95 13.20
N THR A 313 11.41 -2.84 13.86
CA THR A 313 12.34 -1.73 14.14
C THR A 313 11.80 -0.81 15.26
N SER A 314 12.57 0.20 15.65
CA SER A 314 12.14 1.24 16.59
C SER A 314 11.64 2.48 15.85
N ILE A 315 10.77 3.26 16.51
CA ILE A 315 10.28 4.53 15.94
C ILE A 315 11.45 5.50 15.73
N ASP A 316 12.36 5.56 16.69
CA ASP A 316 13.46 6.52 16.68
C ASP A 316 14.51 6.18 15.59
N GLU A 317 14.77 4.89 15.34
CA GLU A 317 15.64 4.45 14.23
C GLU A 317 15.08 4.90 12.87
N ILE A 318 13.78 4.74 12.64
CA ILE A 318 13.18 5.19 11.38
C ILE A 318 13.17 6.72 11.28
N LEU A 319 12.66 7.42 12.30
CA LEU A 319 12.55 8.88 12.28
C LEU A 319 13.92 9.56 12.09
N SER A 320 14.97 9.06 12.73
CA SER A 320 16.33 9.62 12.58
C SER A 320 16.94 9.40 11.19
N ASN A 321 16.37 8.50 10.39
CA ASN A 321 16.85 8.14 9.05
C ASN A 321 15.92 8.57 7.91
N LEU A 322 14.82 9.28 8.17
CA LEU A 322 14.01 9.91 7.12
C LEU A 322 14.76 11.04 6.43
N LYS A 323 14.48 11.26 5.14
CA LYS A 323 15.08 12.31 4.30
C LYS A 323 14.48 13.69 4.55
#